data_AF-A0A8H5B985-F1
#
_entry.id   AF-A0A8H5B985-F1
#
_cell.length_a   1.000
_cell.length_b   1.000
_cell.length_c   1.000
_cell.angle_alpha   90.00
_cell.angle_beta   90.00
_cell.angle_gamma   90.00
#
_symmetry.space_group_name_H-M   'P 1'
#
loop_
_entity.id
_entity.type
_entity.pdbx_description
1 polymer ?
#
loop_
_entity_poly.entity_id
_entity_poly.type
_entity_poly.pdbx_seq_one_letter_code
_entity_poly.pdbx_strand_id
1 'polypeptide(L)'
;MASSRFLYSFLSFFLATLATVKAASLPSKIYGVNLGSWLLIEPWMLPQEWLDMGGEQCNDCYACIASEFMFARAYPKTVDATLKKHWQTWFTQTDVDTLKAAGINTVRIPLGYWIIEPLVDRKIEWYAKGGILELRRGLKQLQAAGIAVILDHHALPGVQAINQQFAGRCTNSADFYTPYNYHRALIWTAVMTALTHLDPAFAPVAGIQAVNEPIMDSRQTPGYGDFQKNFVKVIRAVEQSLGIQVPGESSSLKFNYNTNNVTTAFADASASNIYNEEVRQVLRDMVPVFAQVALQIALESDGKKLNLQTTLKNREPIVTVQQDINWQNNNPPNPADAKIGPQIYDNHLYYSFGWVADANEEAYLKHVCNLDRIEKDAALGNSPLFFGEWAISTEFPATDAFLKKWADAQKYSYGKDAGWMFWNFKIEVSEKANGTARQWSYLEGLKRGYFTQDPSKYNDPNVCVPYINGGNGTVPTNSTSGVPTPTDTTTPLPTDGTATPAPTGTTTDTPAPTTDTATGTATTTGESTDKPATSTTGGSTDTKPSATSTDSAPATDATTKADEDSDTPQKLVRRHKRDRALHSLHNW
;
A
#
# COMPACT_ATOMS: atom_id res chain seq x y z
N MET A 1 -22.06 -14.86 -33.34
CA MET A 1 -20.62 -14.51 -33.28
C MET A 1 -20.36 -13.32 -34.21
N ALA A 2 -20.44 -12.08 -33.73
CA ALA A 2 -20.24 -10.87 -34.55
C ALA A 2 -19.98 -9.61 -33.68
N SER A 3 -18.93 -9.62 -32.85
CA SER A 3 -18.60 -8.50 -31.97
C SER A 3 -17.11 -8.37 -31.66
N SER A 4 -16.43 -9.49 -31.38
CA SER A 4 -15.01 -9.51 -30.98
C SER A 4 -14.05 -8.86 -32.00
N ARG A 5 -14.32 -8.95 -33.31
CA ARG A 5 -13.42 -8.39 -34.35
C ARG A 5 -13.41 -6.86 -34.44
N PHE A 6 -14.43 -6.16 -33.93
CA PHE A 6 -14.49 -4.70 -34.01
C PHE A 6 -13.62 -3.99 -32.95
N LEU A 7 -13.46 -4.58 -31.76
CA LEU A 7 -12.62 -4.02 -30.70
C LEU A 7 -11.13 -3.96 -31.09
N TYR A 8 -10.61 -5.02 -31.73
CA TYR A 8 -9.19 -5.08 -32.12
C TYR A 8 -8.75 -4.03 -33.14
N SER A 9 -9.69 -3.43 -33.91
CA SER A 9 -9.35 -2.36 -34.87
C SER A 9 -9.06 -1.02 -34.17
N PHE A 10 -9.54 -0.83 -32.93
CA PHE A 10 -9.24 0.35 -32.11
C PHE A 10 -8.03 0.18 -31.19
N LEU A 11 -7.29 -0.92 -31.29
CA LEU A 11 -5.99 -1.11 -30.62
C LEU A 11 -4.84 -0.33 -31.32
N SER A 12 -5.16 0.86 -31.83
CA SER A 12 -4.32 1.66 -32.71
C SER A 12 -3.31 2.51 -31.92
N PHE A 13 -2.07 2.01 -31.83
CA PHE A 13 -0.84 2.76 -31.54
C PHE A 13 -0.90 3.80 -30.39
N PHE A 14 -0.81 3.30 -29.15
CA PHE A 14 -0.43 4.15 -28.02
C PHE A 14 1.09 4.42 -28.05
N LEU A 15 1.48 5.47 -28.79
CA LEU A 15 2.78 6.12 -28.59
C LEU A 15 2.63 7.06 -27.38
N ALA A 16 3.23 6.74 -26.25
CA ALA A 16 3.16 7.61 -25.08
C ALA A 16 3.95 8.92 -25.31
N THR A 17 3.48 10.02 -24.73
CA THR A 17 4.12 11.34 -24.84
C THR A 17 4.93 11.68 -23.59
N LEU A 18 6.15 11.12 -23.54
CA LEU A 18 7.11 11.48 -22.51
C LEU A 18 7.73 12.86 -22.76
N ALA A 19 7.11 13.88 -22.18
CA ALA A 19 7.84 15.07 -21.79
C ALA A 19 9.04 14.67 -20.90
N THR A 20 10.18 15.34 -21.03
CA THR A 20 11.44 15.01 -20.32
C THR A 20 11.39 15.43 -18.84
N VAL A 21 10.47 14.82 -18.10
CA VAL A 21 10.28 15.02 -16.67
C VAL A 21 11.13 14.01 -15.92
N LYS A 22 11.98 14.47 -15.00
CA LYS A 22 12.69 13.58 -14.07
C LYS A 22 11.66 12.93 -13.15
N ALA A 23 11.62 11.60 -13.13
CA ALA A 23 10.82 10.85 -12.17
C ALA A 23 11.31 11.11 -10.74
N ALA A 24 10.39 11.15 -9.78
CA ALA A 24 10.76 11.20 -8.37
C ALA A 24 11.40 9.88 -7.92
N SER A 25 12.35 10.00 -7.01
CA SER A 25 12.80 8.91 -6.14
C SER A 25 12.29 9.19 -4.72
N LEU A 26 12.21 8.17 -3.87
CA LEU A 26 12.00 8.42 -2.44
C LEU A 26 13.18 9.23 -1.88
N PRO A 27 12.95 10.15 -0.93
CA PRO A 27 14.02 10.84 -0.22
C PRO A 27 14.75 9.88 0.74
N SER A 28 16.00 10.18 1.09
CA SER A 28 16.79 9.37 2.04
C SER A 28 16.27 9.42 3.49
N LYS A 29 15.38 10.37 3.80
CA LYS A 29 14.54 10.40 4.99
C LYS A 29 13.14 10.85 4.58
N ILE A 30 12.16 9.99 4.80
CA ILE A 30 10.73 10.21 4.57
C ILE A 30 10.19 11.01 5.76
N TYR A 31 9.65 12.20 5.47
CA TYR A 31 8.91 13.04 6.40
C TYR A 31 7.56 13.34 5.75
N GLY A 32 6.60 12.46 6.01
CA GLY A 32 5.39 12.36 5.21
C GLY A 32 4.07 12.43 5.99
N VAL A 33 2.99 12.42 5.21
CA VAL A 33 1.62 12.21 5.69
C VAL A 33 0.89 11.28 4.74
N ASN A 34 -0.13 10.61 5.25
CA ASN A 34 -1.13 9.96 4.41
C ASN A 34 -2.12 11.00 3.86
N LEU A 35 -2.74 10.67 2.72
CA LEU A 35 -3.92 11.34 2.15
C LEU A 35 -5.17 10.47 2.31
N GLY A 36 -5.31 9.86 3.49
CA GLY A 36 -6.48 9.06 3.88
C GLY A 36 -7.77 9.86 3.80
N SER A 37 -8.86 9.15 3.50
CA SER A 37 -10.15 9.74 3.14
C SER A 37 -10.14 10.70 1.94
N TRP A 38 -9.17 10.61 1.02
CA TRP A 38 -9.25 11.35 -0.25
C TRP A 38 -9.85 10.53 -1.40
N LEU A 39 -9.17 9.48 -1.88
CA LEU A 39 -9.64 8.66 -3.01
C LEU A 39 -10.21 7.30 -2.58
N LEU A 40 -10.27 7.10 -1.26
CA LEU A 40 -10.95 6.01 -0.57
C LEU A 40 -11.43 6.58 0.76
N ILE A 41 -12.74 6.60 0.99
CA ILE A 41 -13.37 7.25 2.16
C ILE A 41 -13.46 6.31 3.37
N GLU A 42 -13.05 6.81 4.52
CA GLU A 42 -13.33 6.24 5.84
C GLU A 42 -14.21 7.19 6.68
N PRO A 43 -15.47 6.82 6.98
CA PRO A 43 -16.45 7.70 7.63
C PRO A 43 -16.05 8.31 8.97
N TRP A 44 -15.10 7.72 9.71
CA TRP A 44 -14.64 8.26 10.99
C TRP A 44 -13.76 9.51 10.84
N MET A 45 -13.18 9.73 9.67
CA MET A 45 -12.29 10.87 9.37
C MET A 45 -13.07 12.12 8.94
N LEU A 46 -14.28 11.94 8.39
CA LEU A 46 -15.21 13.00 7.98
C LEU A 46 -16.67 12.69 8.37
N PRO A 47 -16.96 12.56 9.67
CA PRO A 47 -18.24 12.03 10.15
C PRO A 47 -19.45 12.93 9.86
N GLN A 48 -19.31 14.25 9.70
CA GLN A 48 -20.42 15.11 9.27
C GLN A 48 -20.58 15.09 7.74
N GLU A 49 -19.49 15.25 6.97
CA GLU A 49 -19.56 15.22 5.50
C GLU A 49 -20.10 13.87 4.99
N TRP A 50 -19.74 12.75 5.64
CA TRP A 50 -20.30 11.43 5.31
C TRP A 50 -21.83 11.37 5.51
N LEU A 51 -22.35 11.94 6.60
CA LEU A 51 -23.79 12.03 6.83
C LEU A 51 -24.47 12.98 5.81
N ASP A 52 -23.84 14.11 5.50
CA ASP A 52 -24.33 15.09 4.52
C ASP A 52 -24.36 14.54 3.09
N MET A 53 -23.48 13.57 2.77
CA MET A 53 -23.49 12.81 1.52
C MET A 53 -24.63 11.78 1.44
N GLY A 54 -25.27 11.43 2.57
CA GLY A 54 -26.25 10.35 2.68
C GLY A 54 -25.69 9.03 3.21
N GLY A 55 -24.45 9.01 3.70
CA GLY A 55 -23.89 7.88 4.42
C GLY A 55 -24.47 7.73 5.83
N GLU A 56 -24.15 6.61 6.48
CA GLU A 56 -24.63 6.25 7.82
C GLU A 56 -23.46 5.94 8.76
N GLN A 57 -23.73 6.01 10.07
CA GLN A 57 -22.81 5.58 11.13
C GLN A 57 -23.50 4.49 11.97
N CYS A 58 -22.81 3.38 12.19
CA CYS A 58 -23.28 2.25 12.98
C CYS A 58 -22.09 1.53 13.63
N ASN A 59 -22.36 0.73 14.67
CA ASN A 59 -21.34 -0.07 15.34
C ASN A 59 -20.80 -1.16 14.40
N ASP A 60 -21.69 -1.96 13.81
CA ASP A 60 -21.33 -3.05 12.89
C ASP A 60 -21.29 -2.49 11.45
N CYS A 61 -20.12 -2.08 10.95
CA CYS A 61 -20.02 -1.30 9.70
C CYS A 61 -20.53 -1.97 8.42
N TYR A 62 -20.83 -3.28 8.45
CA TYR A 62 -21.47 -4.02 7.35
C TYR A 62 -23.00 -3.96 7.38
N ALA A 63 -23.60 -3.45 8.46
CA ALA A 63 -25.04 -3.36 8.67
C ALA A 63 -25.67 -2.03 8.18
N CYS A 64 -24.86 -1.02 7.86
CA CYS A 64 -25.32 0.30 7.39
C CYS A 64 -24.46 0.82 6.23
N ILE A 65 -24.78 2.02 5.71
CA ILE A 65 -24.02 2.73 4.69
C ILE A 65 -22.72 3.34 5.29
N ALA A 66 -21.80 2.50 5.77
CA ALA A 66 -20.52 2.91 6.37
C ALA A 66 -19.28 2.54 5.55
N SER A 67 -19.41 2.31 4.23
CA SER A 67 -18.27 2.13 3.32
C SER A 67 -18.64 2.52 1.88
N GLU A 68 -17.67 2.85 1.04
CA GLU A 68 -17.91 3.27 -0.36
C GLU A 68 -18.76 2.28 -1.15
N PHE A 69 -18.55 0.97 -0.97
CA PHE A 69 -19.36 -0.05 -1.63
C PHE A 69 -20.84 0.04 -1.26
N MET A 70 -21.13 0.22 0.03
CA MET A 70 -22.50 0.34 0.52
C MET A 70 -23.15 1.64 0.05
N PHE A 71 -22.37 2.73 0.00
CA PHE A 71 -22.80 4.04 -0.51
C PHE A 71 -23.09 4.01 -2.01
N ALA A 72 -22.20 3.44 -2.81
CA ALA A 72 -22.40 3.26 -4.25
C ALA A 72 -23.59 2.35 -4.58
N ARG A 73 -23.88 1.36 -3.73
CA ARG A 73 -25.06 0.48 -3.85
C ARG A 73 -26.37 1.19 -3.47
N ALA A 74 -26.33 2.09 -2.49
CA ALA A 74 -27.49 2.90 -2.10
C ALA A 74 -27.80 4.01 -3.11
N TYR A 75 -26.77 4.66 -3.67
CA TYR A 75 -26.89 5.85 -4.52
C TYR A 75 -26.32 5.69 -5.96
N PRO A 76 -26.60 4.61 -6.70
CA PRO A 76 -25.93 4.30 -7.98
C PRO A 76 -26.21 5.26 -9.13
N LYS A 77 -27.09 6.26 -8.94
CA LYS A 77 -27.37 7.33 -9.92
C LYS A 77 -26.63 8.64 -9.65
N THR A 78 -26.09 8.81 -8.43
CA THR A 78 -25.49 10.07 -7.97
C THR A 78 -24.08 9.90 -7.41
N VAL A 79 -23.68 8.68 -7.03
CA VAL A 79 -22.36 8.37 -6.44
C VAL A 79 -21.18 8.98 -7.18
N ASP A 80 -21.14 8.89 -8.52
CA ASP A 80 -20.04 9.46 -9.33
C ASP A 80 -19.92 10.99 -9.18
N ALA A 81 -21.06 11.69 -9.04
CA ALA A 81 -21.08 13.13 -8.82
C ALA A 81 -20.80 13.51 -7.36
N THR A 82 -21.32 12.74 -6.41
CA THR A 82 -21.10 12.98 -4.97
C THR A 82 -19.65 12.74 -4.58
N LEU A 83 -19.06 11.60 -4.97
CA LEU A 83 -17.65 11.32 -4.66
C LEU A 83 -16.73 12.28 -5.42
N LYS A 84 -17.04 12.66 -6.67
CA LYS A 84 -16.26 13.70 -7.37
C LYS A 84 -16.28 15.05 -6.64
N LYS A 85 -17.42 15.48 -6.09
CA LYS A 85 -17.49 16.70 -5.26
C LYS A 85 -16.53 16.56 -4.08
N HIS A 86 -16.63 15.47 -3.32
CA HIS A 86 -15.77 15.17 -2.18
C HIS A 86 -14.28 15.15 -2.57
N TRP A 87 -13.88 14.40 -3.61
CA TRP A 87 -12.52 14.33 -4.13
C TRP A 87 -11.93 15.71 -4.47
N GLN A 88 -12.76 16.64 -4.95
CA GLN A 88 -12.37 18.00 -5.32
C GLN A 88 -12.35 19.01 -4.15
N THR A 89 -12.99 18.69 -3.01
CA THR A 89 -13.03 19.57 -1.82
C THR A 89 -12.22 19.06 -0.63
N TRP A 90 -12.03 17.74 -0.49
CA TRP A 90 -11.23 17.16 0.58
C TRP A 90 -9.72 17.33 0.38
N PHE A 91 -9.23 17.27 -0.86
CA PHE A 91 -7.81 17.51 -1.17
C PHE A 91 -7.64 18.54 -2.29
N THR A 92 -7.15 19.71 -1.92
CA THR A 92 -7.11 20.93 -2.74
C THR A 92 -5.68 21.43 -2.95
N GLN A 93 -5.50 22.47 -3.78
CA GLN A 93 -4.19 23.14 -3.90
C GLN A 93 -3.74 23.73 -2.55
N THR A 94 -4.68 24.25 -1.75
CA THR A 94 -4.38 24.82 -0.42
C THR A 94 -3.80 23.77 0.53
N ASP A 95 -4.26 22.52 0.47
CA ASP A 95 -3.70 21.41 1.25
C ASP A 95 -2.27 21.10 0.79
N VAL A 96 -2.04 21.02 -0.52
CA VAL A 96 -0.71 20.80 -1.14
C VAL A 96 0.28 21.91 -0.74
N ASP A 97 -0.13 23.16 -0.83
CA ASP A 97 0.70 24.33 -0.47
C ASP A 97 1.00 24.35 1.03
N THR A 98 0.04 23.96 1.86
CA THR A 98 0.23 23.85 3.32
C THR A 98 1.21 22.73 3.67
N LEU A 99 1.12 21.57 3.01
CA LEU A 99 2.06 20.46 3.22
C LEU A 99 3.48 20.84 2.78
N LYS A 100 3.63 21.52 1.64
CA LYS A 100 4.92 22.06 1.18
C LYS A 100 5.51 23.07 2.18
N ALA A 101 4.68 23.98 2.70
CA ALA A 101 5.10 24.94 3.72
C ALA A 101 5.51 24.24 5.04
N ALA A 102 4.88 23.11 5.39
CA ALA A 102 5.21 22.26 6.52
C ALA A 102 6.41 21.31 6.30
N GLY A 103 7.19 21.51 5.22
CA GLY A 103 8.39 20.71 4.94
C GLY A 103 8.13 19.23 4.61
N ILE A 104 6.87 18.84 4.39
CA ILE A 104 6.50 17.47 4.03
C ILE A 104 7.07 17.15 2.64
N ASN A 105 7.82 16.06 2.56
CA ASN A 105 8.57 15.68 1.36
C ASN A 105 7.96 14.49 0.61
N THR A 106 7.06 13.73 1.26
CA THR A 106 6.43 12.53 0.71
C THR A 106 4.97 12.44 1.15
N VAL A 107 4.07 11.96 0.28
CA VAL A 107 2.71 11.57 0.66
C VAL A 107 2.37 10.15 0.22
N ARG A 108 1.58 9.45 1.04
CA ARG A 108 1.05 8.11 0.77
C ARG A 108 -0.43 8.27 0.43
N ILE A 109 -0.86 7.66 -0.66
CA ILE A 109 -2.20 7.84 -1.21
C ILE A 109 -2.93 6.50 -1.18
N PRO A 110 -3.84 6.29 -0.21
CA PRO A 110 -4.75 5.16 -0.18
C PRO A 110 -5.63 5.07 -1.43
N LEU A 111 -5.58 3.95 -2.15
CA LEU A 111 -6.36 3.70 -3.37
C LEU A 111 -7.09 2.35 -3.34
N GLY A 112 -8.37 2.37 -3.67
CA GLY A 112 -9.13 1.16 -3.97
C GLY A 112 -8.90 0.66 -5.40
N TYR A 113 -8.96 -0.66 -5.61
CA TYR A 113 -8.77 -1.25 -6.94
C TYR A 113 -9.70 -0.67 -8.02
N TRP A 114 -10.89 -0.20 -7.62
CA TRP A 114 -11.92 0.37 -8.49
C TRP A 114 -11.52 1.67 -9.20
N ILE A 115 -10.42 2.31 -8.79
CA ILE A 115 -9.82 3.42 -9.54
C ILE A 115 -9.41 2.99 -10.97
N ILE A 116 -9.08 1.71 -11.15
CA ILE A 116 -8.92 1.07 -12.46
C ILE A 116 -10.27 0.45 -12.85
N GLU A 117 -11.18 1.30 -13.32
CA GLU A 117 -12.59 0.94 -13.56
C GLU A 117 -12.86 -0.35 -14.35
N PRO A 118 -12.05 -0.74 -15.36
CA PRO A 118 -12.28 -1.99 -16.10
C PRO A 118 -12.04 -3.28 -15.28
N LEU A 119 -11.48 -3.19 -14.07
CA LEU A 119 -11.34 -4.33 -13.16
C LEU A 119 -12.61 -4.62 -12.35
N VAL A 120 -13.59 -3.73 -12.32
CA VAL A 120 -14.80 -3.84 -11.49
C VAL A 120 -15.89 -4.62 -12.24
N ASP A 121 -16.37 -5.75 -11.72
CA ASP A 121 -17.58 -6.40 -12.26
C ASP A 121 -18.82 -5.62 -11.82
N ARG A 122 -19.19 -4.64 -12.66
CA ARG A 122 -20.34 -3.74 -12.49
C ARG A 122 -21.72 -4.45 -12.42
N LYS A 123 -21.79 -5.80 -12.45
CA LYS A 123 -23.00 -6.57 -12.11
C LYS A 123 -23.18 -6.79 -10.60
N ILE A 124 -22.09 -6.85 -9.85
CA ILE A 124 -22.05 -7.27 -8.44
C ILE A 124 -21.24 -6.32 -7.54
N GLU A 125 -20.31 -5.56 -8.12
CA GLU A 125 -19.45 -4.61 -7.42
C GLU A 125 -19.88 -3.16 -7.67
N TRP A 126 -20.09 -2.44 -6.56
CA TRP A 126 -20.62 -1.09 -6.54
C TRP A 126 -19.53 -0.15 -6.07
N TYR A 127 -19.07 0.75 -6.94
CA TYR A 127 -18.05 1.77 -6.63
C TYR A 127 -18.25 2.96 -7.56
N ALA A 128 -17.71 4.12 -7.20
CA ALA A 128 -17.73 5.32 -8.06
C ALA A 128 -16.91 5.14 -9.36
N LYS A 129 -16.98 6.16 -10.21
CA LYS A 129 -16.19 6.35 -11.43
C LYS A 129 -15.45 7.67 -11.44
N GLY A 130 -14.38 7.76 -12.22
CA GLY A 130 -13.60 8.97 -12.45
C GLY A 130 -12.45 9.22 -11.47
N GLY A 131 -12.25 8.38 -10.45
CA GLY A 131 -11.20 8.56 -9.44
C GLY A 131 -9.78 8.69 -10.02
N ILE A 132 -9.50 8.02 -11.14
CA ILE A 132 -8.21 8.12 -11.85
C ILE A 132 -7.93 9.53 -12.37
N LEU A 133 -8.97 10.32 -12.69
CA LEU A 133 -8.85 11.71 -13.14
C LEU A 133 -8.50 12.64 -11.98
N GLU A 134 -9.06 12.38 -10.79
CA GLU A 134 -8.76 13.16 -9.59
C GLU A 134 -7.39 12.78 -9.00
N LEU A 135 -6.97 11.52 -9.08
CA LEU A 135 -5.58 11.13 -8.85
C LEU A 135 -4.65 11.89 -9.81
N ARG A 136 -4.93 11.85 -11.12
CA ARG A 136 -4.15 12.57 -12.14
C ARG A 136 -4.10 14.09 -11.91
N ARG A 137 -5.13 14.68 -11.30
CA ARG A 137 -5.09 16.07 -10.81
C ARG A 137 -4.12 16.19 -9.63
N GLY A 138 -4.36 15.48 -8.52
CA GLY A 138 -3.57 15.66 -7.30
C GLY A 138 -2.09 15.36 -7.48
N LEU A 139 -1.73 14.35 -8.30
CA LEU A 139 -0.34 14.07 -8.65
C LEU A 139 0.34 15.27 -9.35
N LYS A 140 -0.32 15.96 -10.29
CA LYS A 140 0.24 17.19 -10.91
C LYS A 140 0.46 18.31 -9.88
N GLN A 141 -0.40 18.41 -8.87
CA GLN A 141 -0.26 19.41 -7.80
C GLN A 141 0.92 19.07 -6.88
N LEU A 142 1.05 17.80 -6.47
CA LEU A 142 2.16 17.28 -5.67
C LEU A 142 3.51 17.36 -6.41
N GLN A 143 3.51 17.11 -7.72
CA GLN A 143 4.65 17.28 -8.61
C GLN A 143 5.14 18.73 -8.65
N ALA A 144 4.23 19.71 -8.81
CA ALA A 144 4.56 21.14 -8.75
C ALA A 144 5.00 21.59 -7.35
N ALA A 145 4.54 20.92 -6.30
CA ALA A 145 5.04 21.11 -4.95
C ALA A 145 6.47 20.57 -4.77
N GLY A 146 6.85 19.51 -5.49
CA GLY A 146 8.11 18.78 -5.31
C GLY A 146 8.01 17.64 -4.28
N ILE A 147 6.80 17.14 -4.04
CA ILE A 147 6.48 16.11 -3.05
C ILE A 147 6.47 14.75 -3.75
N ALA A 148 7.23 13.79 -3.21
CA ALA A 148 7.25 12.41 -3.70
C ALA A 148 5.97 11.64 -3.28
N VAL A 149 5.59 10.61 -4.04
CA VAL A 149 4.34 9.87 -3.82
C VAL A 149 4.57 8.37 -3.70
N ILE A 150 3.97 7.77 -2.67
CA ILE A 150 3.69 6.33 -2.61
C ILE A 150 2.21 6.13 -2.99
N LEU A 151 1.95 5.35 -4.05
CA LEU A 151 0.60 4.89 -4.35
C LEU A 151 0.34 3.60 -3.58
N ASP A 152 -0.66 3.61 -2.71
CA ASP A 152 -0.96 2.45 -1.86
C ASP A 152 -2.18 1.67 -2.35
N HIS A 153 -2.02 0.35 -2.49
CA HIS A 153 -3.11 -0.55 -2.82
C HIS A 153 -3.92 -0.85 -1.54
N HIS A 154 -4.75 0.11 -1.17
CA HIS A 154 -5.37 0.18 0.15
C HIS A 154 -6.65 -0.66 0.30
N ALA A 155 -7.40 -0.84 -0.79
CA ALA A 155 -8.49 -1.80 -0.84
C ALA A 155 -8.40 -2.72 -2.06
N LEU A 156 -8.33 -4.01 -1.77
CA LEU A 156 -8.05 -5.06 -2.73
C LEU A 156 -9.35 -5.63 -3.34
N PRO A 157 -9.28 -6.20 -4.56
CA PRO A 157 -10.39 -6.98 -5.11
C PRO A 157 -10.79 -8.09 -4.12
N GLY A 158 -12.08 -8.22 -3.83
CA GLY A 158 -12.59 -9.23 -2.89
C GLY A 158 -12.37 -8.94 -1.39
N VAL A 159 -11.85 -7.76 -0.99
CA VAL A 159 -11.60 -7.36 0.42
C VAL A 159 -10.48 -8.16 1.10
N GLN A 160 -9.39 -7.49 1.48
CA GLN A 160 -8.28 -8.11 2.22
C GLN A 160 -8.49 -8.15 3.74
N ALA A 161 -9.21 -7.18 4.31
CA ALA A 161 -9.40 -7.03 5.76
C ALA A 161 -10.90 -7.03 6.10
N ILE A 162 -11.33 -7.97 6.96
CA ILE A 162 -12.74 -8.08 7.37
C ILE A 162 -13.08 -7.04 8.44
N ASN A 163 -14.34 -6.58 8.41
CA ASN A 163 -14.90 -5.57 9.30
C ASN A 163 -14.23 -4.18 9.24
N GLN A 164 -13.49 -3.87 8.16
CA GLN A 164 -12.79 -2.60 7.99
C GLN A 164 -13.39 -1.75 6.87
N GLN A 165 -13.59 -0.47 7.12
CA GLN A 165 -14.06 0.51 6.12
C GLN A 165 -12.97 0.81 5.08
N PHE A 166 -11.70 0.84 5.51
CA PHE A 166 -10.55 1.11 4.65
C PHE A 166 -10.39 0.10 3.51
N ALA A 167 -10.93 -1.12 3.66
CA ALA A 167 -10.96 -2.13 2.60
C ALA A 167 -12.07 -1.88 1.54
N GLY A 168 -12.67 -0.68 1.49
CA GLY A 168 -13.65 -0.23 0.49
C GLY A 168 -15.07 -0.77 0.68
N ARG A 169 -15.18 -1.97 1.27
CA ARG A 169 -16.42 -2.63 1.66
C ARG A 169 -16.21 -3.27 3.04
N CYS A 170 -16.81 -2.70 4.07
CA CYS A 170 -16.91 -3.41 5.34
C CYS A 170 -17.81 -4.65 5.18
N THR A 171 -17.27 -5.83 5.48
CA THR A 171 -17.91 -7.14 5.35
C THR A 171 -17.18 -8.16 6.23
N ASN A 172 -17.85 -9.23 6.64
CA ASN A 172 -17.30 -10.24 7.55
C ASN A 172 -16.59 -11.42 6.85
N SER A 173 -16.19 -11.25 5.58
CA SER A 173 -15.61 -12.28 4.72
C SER A 173 -14.56 -11.67 3.78
N ALA A 174 -13.40 -12.32 3.63
CA ALA A 174 -12.32 -11.88 2.73
C ALA A 174 -12.15 -12.86 1.57
N ASP A 175 -12.56 -12.43 0.37
CA ASP A 175 -12.42 -13.18 -0.88
C ASP A 175 -11.10 -12.85 -1.61
N PHE A 176 -10.32 -11.88 -1.12
CA PHE A 176 -9.04 -11.45 -1.72
C PHE A 176 -8.03 -12.60 -1.85
N TYR A 177 -7.96 -13.48 -0.85
CA TYR A 177 -6.98 -14.58 -0.76
C TYR A 177 -7.31 -15.77 -1.68
N THR A 178 -7.64 -15.46 -2.93
CA THR A 178 -8.01 -16.41 -3.99
C THR A 178 -7.25 -16.07 -5.28
N PRO A 179 -6.91 -17.06 -6.13
CA PRO A 179 -6.20 -16.80 -7.38
C PRO A 179 -6.89 -15.75 -8.27
N TYR A 180 -8.23 -15.73 -8.28
CA TYR A 180 -9.02 -14.75 -9.05
C TYR A 180 -8.80 -13.30 -8.59
N ASN A 181 -8.83 -13.03 -7.28
CA ASN A 181 -8.69 -11.68 -6.77
C ASN A 181 -7.21 -11.23 -6.67
N TYR A 182 -6.29 -12.16 -6.40
CA TYR A 182 -4.86 -11.94 -6.60
C TYR A 182 -4.55 -11.50 -8.04
N HIS A 183 -5.06 -12.21 -9.05
CA HIS A 183 -4.86 -11.86 -10.46
C HIS A 183 -5.33 -10.43 -10.79
N ARG A 184 -6.51 -10.04 -10.28
CA ARG A 184 -7.05 -8.67 -10.44
C ARG A 184 -6.16 -7.60 -9.80
N ALA A 185 -5.63 -7.84 -8.60
CA ALA A 185 -4.69 -6.93 -7.93
C ALA A 185 -3.33 -6.85 -8.64
N LEU A 186 -2.88 -7.95 -9.26
CA LEU A 186 -1.69 -7.94 -10.11
C LEU A 186 -1.92 -7.16 -11.41
N ILE A 187 -3.10 -7.22 -12.03
CA ILE A 187 -3.43 -6.33 -13.17
C ILE A 187 -3.47 -4.86 -12.72
N TRP A 188 -4.04 -4.54 -11.56
CA TRP A 188 -3.99 -3.17 -11.01
C TRP A 188 -2.54 -2.69 -10.87
N THR A 189 -1.68 -3.54 -10.29
CA THR A 189 -0.24 -3.29 -10.13
C THR A 189 0.45 -3.01 -11.47
N ALA A 190 0.19 -3.84 -12.47
CA ALA A 190 0.74 -3.70 -13.81
C ALA A 190 0.33 -2.38 -14.48
N VAL A 191 -0.96 -2.03 -14.39
CA VAL A 191 -1.53 -0.79 -14.97
C VAL A 191 -0.97 0.44 -14.27
N MET A 192 -0.89 0.44 -12.95
CA MET A 192 -0.36 1.58 -12.17
C MET A 192 1.14 1.79 -12.37
N THR A 193 1.90 0.71 -12.56
CA THR A 193 3.31 0.77 -12.95
C THR A 193 3.47 1.35 -14.36
N ALA A 194 2.67 0.89 -15.32
CA ALA A 194 2.68 1.42 -16.67
C ALA A 194 2.33 2.92 -16.70
N LEU A 195 1.27 3.35 -16.00
CA LEU A 195 0.91 4.76 -15.87
C LEU A 195 2.04 5.59 -15.24
N THR A 196 2.66 5.08 -14.17
CA THR A 196 3.81 5.71 -13.50
C THR A 196 4.94 6.00 -14.47
N HIS A 197 5.26 5.06 -15.36
CA HIS A 197 6.34 5.24 -16.33
C HIS A 197 5.96 5.96 -17.63
N LEU A 198 4.67 6.21 -17.90
CA LEU A 198 4.19 6.68 -19.23
C LEU A 198 3.36 7.98 -19.21
N ASP A 199 2.64 8.31 -18.13
CA ASP A 199 1.92 9.58 -18.01
C ASP A 199 2.78 10.60 -17.26
N PRO A 200 3.13 11.76 -17.86
CA PRO A 200 3.87 12.83 -17.18
C PRO A 200 3.23 13.32 -15.87
N ALA A 201 1.92 13.12 -15.70
CA ALA A 201 1.20 13.43 -14.46
C ALA A 201 1.59 12.51 -13.28
N PHE A 202 2.01 11.27 -13.55
CA PHE A 202 2.43 10.30 -12.53
C PHE A 202 3.94 10.37 -12.22
N ALA A 203 4.66 11.37 -12.76
CA ALA A 203 6.08 11.56 -12.47
C ALA A 203 6.49 11.74 -10.99
N PRO A 204 5.66 12.23 -10.03
CA PRO A 204 6.05 12.28 -8.62
C PRO A 204 5.92 10.92 -7.90
N VAL A 205 5.34 9.90 -8.56
CA VAL A 205 5.23 8.56 -7.99
C VAL A 205 6.62 7.92 -7.93
N ALA A 206 7.00 7.57 -6.71
CA ALA A 206 8.31 7.03 -6.33
C ALA A 206 8.21 5.62 -5.70
N GLY A 207 7.04 5.22 -5.23
CA GLY A 207 6.78 3.86 -4.73
C GLY A 207 5.35 3.37 -5.00
N ILE A 208 5.16 2.06 -5.03
CA ILE A 208 3.85 1.40 -5.10
C ILE A 208 3.79 0.30 -4.02
N GLN A 209 2.72 0.26 -3.23
CA GLN A 209 2.50 -0.72 -2.17
C GLN A 209 1.63 -1.89 -2.60
N ALA A 210 1.99 -3.10 -2.15
CA ALA A 210 1.33 -4.33 -2.58
C ALA A 210 -0.08 -4.51 -2.01
N VAL A 211 -0.22 -4.29 -0.70
CA VAL A 211 -1.46 -4.42 0.08
C VAL A 211 -1.35 -3.54 1.33
N ASN A 212 -2.39 -2.77 1.65
CA ASN A 212 -2.59 -2.24 3.00
C ASN A 212 -3.20 -3.30 3.92
N GLU A 213 -2.57 -3.53 5.08
CA GLU A 213 -3.14 -4.25 6.22
C GLU A 213 -3.92 -5.54 5.87
N PRO A 214 -3.27 -6.59 5.33
CA PRO A 214 -3.89 -7.91 5.18
C PRO A 214 -4.24 -8.53 6.56
N ILE A 215 -5.04 -9.60 6.58
CA ILE A 215 -5.33 -10.34 7.82
C ILE A 215 -4.01 -10.81 8.46
N MET A 216 -3.79 -10.44 9.72
CA MET A 216 -2.53 -10.71 10.43
C MET A 216 -2.29 -12.22 10.64
N ASP A 217 -3.33 -13.02 10.79
CA ASP A 217 -3.20 -14.47 10.90
C ASP A 217 -2.90 -15.09 9.53
N SER A 218 -1.62 -15.39 9.25
CA SER A 218 -1.18 -15.88 7.94
C SER A 218 -1.82 -17.21 7.51
N ARG A 219 -2.37 -17.98 8.47
CA ARG A 219 -3.17 -19.19 8.21
C ARG A 219 -4.48 -18.90 7.47
N GLN A 220 -4.95 -17.65 7.53
CA GLN A 220 -6.15 -17.16 6.85
C GLN A 220 -5.82 -16.47 5.51
N THR A 221 -4.53 -16.37 5.13
CA THR A 221 -4.07 -15.70 3.90
C THR A 221 -3.35 -16.67 2.94
N PRO A 222 -4.03 -17.73 2.43
CA PRO A 222 -3.39 -18.75 1.60
C PRO A 222 -2.77 -18.17 0.32
N GLY A 223 -1.53 -18.56 0.02
CA GLY A 223 -0.79 -18.10 -1.16
C GLY A 223 -0.29 -16.65 -1.11
N TYR A 224 -0.44 -15.93 0.01
CA TYR A 224 -0.10 -14.50 0.08
C TYR A 224 1.39 -14.22 -0.22
N GLY A 225 2.30 -15.10 0.20
CA GLY A 225 3.73 -14.98 -0.12
C GLY A 225 4.04 -15.11 -1.63
N ASP A 226 3.25 -15.89 -2.36
CA ASP A 226 3.37 -15.98 -3.83
C ASP A 226 2.75 -14.75 -4.51
N PHE A 227 1.66 -14.20 -3.95
CA PHE A 227 1.15 -12.89 -4.37
C PHE A 227 2.21 -11.79 -4.20
N GLN A 228 2.87 -11.69 -3.03
CA GLN A 228 3.95 -10.72 -2.80
C GLN A 228 5.10 -10.89 -3.81
N LYS A 229 5.52 -12.13 -4.09
CA LYS A 229 6.55 -12.47 -5.08
C LYS A 229 6.12 -12.14 -6.51
N ASN A 230 4.84 -12.31 -6.84
CA ASN A 230 4.30 -11.96 -8.16
C ASN A 230 4.09 -10.46 -8.33
N PHE A 231 3.70 -9.72 -7.27
CA PHE A 231 3.58 -8.26 -7.27
C PHE A 231 4.90 -7.60 -7.71
N VAL A 232 6.02 -7.96 -7.07
CA VAL A 232 7.33 -7.42 -7.43
C VAL A 232 7.70 -7.81 -8.88
N LYS A 233 7.51 -9.08 -9.27
CA LYS A 233 7.80 -9.54 -10.63
C LYS A 233 6.95 -8.86 -11.71
N VAL A 234 5.69 -8.54 -11.44
CA VAL A 234 4.82 -7.77 -12.35
C VAL A 234 5.39 -6.37 -12.55
N ILE A 235 5.80 -5.70 -11.48
CA ILE A 235 6.45 -4.37 -11.57
C ILE A 235 7.71 -4.46 -12.45
N ARG A 236 8.62 -5.41 -12.15
CA ARG A 236 9.87 -5.55 -12.90
C ARG A 236 9.65 -5.97 -14.36
N ALA A 237 8.64 -6.79 -14.63
CA ALA A 237 8.28 -7.18 -15.99
C ALA A 237 7.73 -5.99 -16.82
N VAL A 238 6.90 -5.13 -16.22
CA VAL A 238 6.41 -3.90 -16.88
C VAL A 238 7.58 -2.93 -17.14
N GLU A 239 8.46 -2.72 -16.16
CA GLU A 239 9.66 -1.89 -16.30
C GLU A 239 10.58 -2.37 -17.44
N GLN A 240 10.94 -3.65 -17.45
CA GLN A 240 11.77 -4.23 -18.51
C GLN A 240 11.10 -4.19 -19.88
N SER A 241 9.76 -4.36 -19.94
CA SER A 241 9.00 -4.21 -21.18
C SER A 241 9.14 -2.80 -21.77
N LEU A 242 9.26 -1.79 -20.92
CA LEU A 242 9.49 -0.40 -21.30
C LEU A 242 10.98 -0.07 -21.52
N GLY A 243 11.90 -1.02 -21.29
CA GLY A 243 13.34 -0.88 -21.44
C GLY A 243 14.07 -0.26 -20.23
N ILE A 244 13.41 -0.20 -19.07
CA ILE A 244 13.99 0.26 -17.80
C ILE A 244 14.94 -0.81 -17.25
N GLN A 245 16.08 -0.39 -16.68
CA GLN A 245 17.08 -1.32 -16.12
C GLN A 245 16.78 -1.62 -14.64
N VAL A 246 16.55 -2.89 -14.31
CA VAL A 246 16.26 -3.34 -12.94
C VAL A 246 17.55 -3.88 -12.28
N PRO A 247 18.06 -3.25 -11.20
CA PRO A 247 19.20 -3.78 -10.45
C PRO A 247 18.92 -5.17 -9.89
N GLY A 248 19.87 -6.10 -10.09
CA GLY A 248 19.77 -7.49 -9.64
C GLY A 248 19.14 -8.46 -10.64
N GLU A 249 18.49 -7.97 -11.72
CA GLU A 249 18.08 -8.83 -12.83
C GLU A 249 19.14 -8.90 -13.95
N SER A 250 19.09 -9.96 -14.76
CA SER A 250 20.11 -10.22 -15.77
C SER A 250 20.04 -9.21 -16.93
N SER A 251 21.20 -8.71 -17.37
CA SER A 251 21.30 -7.89 -18.59
C SER A 251 21.02 -8.66 -19.90
N SER A 252 20.72 -9.97 -19.81
CA SER A 252 20.24 -10.80 -20.93
C SER A 252 18.76 -10.62 -21.25
N LEU A 253 17.97 -9.93 -20.40
CA LEU A 253 16.53 -9.71 -20.57
C LEU A 253 16.22 -8.59 -21.58
N LYS A 254 17.02 -8.55 -22.67
CA LYS A 254 16.90 -7.62 -23.78
C LYS A 254 15.80 -8.08 -24.73
N PHE A 255 14.56 -7.81 -24.34
CA PHE A 255 13.45 -7.80 -25.27
C PHE A 255 13.79 -6.89 -26.47
N ASN A 256 13.75 -7.41 -27.71
CA ASN A 256 14.27 -6.71 -28.88
C ASN A 256 13.21 -5.79 -29.54
N TYR A 257 12.68 -4.85 -28.75
CA TYR A 257 11.57 -3.97 -29.16
C TYR A 257 12.05 -2.78 -30.00
N ASN A 258 12.17 -3.03 -31.31
CA ASN A 258 12.06 -1.97 -32.33
C ASN A 258 10.61 -1.47 -32.50
N THR A 259 9.85 -1.36 -31.40
CA THR A 259 8.45 -0.95 -31.38
C THR A 259 8.32 0.38 -30.62
N ASN A 260 7.44 1.25 -31.10
CA ASN A 260 7.04 2.47 -30.38
C ASN A 260 5.66 2.29 -29.72
N ASN A 261 5.22 1.03 -29.52
CA ASN A 261 3.87 0.71 -29.06
C ASN A 261 3.93 -0.09 -27.75
N VAL A 262 3.49 0.56 -26.68
CA VAL A 262 3.49 0.03 -25.32
C VAL A 262 2.73 -1.30 -25.22
N THR A 263 1.57 -1.42 -25.87
CA THR A 263 0.75 -2.65 -25.79
C THR A 263 1.38 -3.84 -26.51
N THR A 264 2.19 -3.61 -27.55
CA THR A 264 2.99 -4.66 -28.20
C THR A 264 4.12 -5.12 -27.27
N ALA A 265 4.82 -4.19 -26.60
CA ALA A 265 5.88 -4.55 -25.67
C ALA A 265 5.39 -5.46 -24.52
N PHE A 266 4.25 -5.14 -23.89
CA PHE A 266 3.66 -6.00 -22.86
C PHE A 266 3.20 -7.36 -23.41
N ALA A 267 2.58 -7.39 -24.60
CA ALA A 267 2.15 -8.63 -25.23
C ALA A 267 3.34 -9.55 -25.57
N ASP A 268 4.41 -9.01 -26.14
CA ASP A 268 5.63 -9.76 -26.46
C ASP A 268 6.35 -10.23 -25.18
N ALA A 269 6.37 -9.42 -24.12
CA ALA A 269 6.96 -9.80 -22.84
C ALA A 269 6.19 -10.96 -22.18
N SER A 270 4.87 -11.01 -22.36
CA SER A 270 4.03 -12.12 -21.92
C SER A 270 4.31 -13.45 -22.63
N ALA A 271 4.90 -13.41 -23.84
CA ALA A 271 5.26 -14.59 -24.61
C ALA A 271 6.61 -15.18 -24.21
N SER A 272 7.42 -14.43 -23.45
CA SER A 272 8.68 -14.90 -22.86
C SER A 272 8.49 -16.06 -21.88
N ASN A 273 9.54 -16.84 -21.63
CA ASN A 273 9.59 -17.85 -20.55
C ASN A 273 10.38 -17.39 -19.31
N ILE A 274 10.80 -16.12 -19.27
CA ILE A 274 11.55 -15.51 -18.15
C ILE A 274 10.70 -15.44 -16.87
N TYR A 275 9.42 -15.12 -17.01
CA TYR A 275 8.47 -14.99 -15.90
C TYR A 275 7.54 -16.21 -15.79
N ASN A 276 6.98 -16.44 -14.59
CA ASN A 276 6.04 -17.54 -14.34
C ASN A 276 4.68 -17.30 -15.03
N GLU A 277 3.81 -18.32 -15.07
CA GLU A 277 2.53 -18.22 -15.78
C GLU A 277 1.67 -17.04 -15.31
N GLU A 278 1.60 -16.81 -14.00
CA GLU A 278 0.78 -15.75 -13.41
C GLU A 278 1.20 -14.36 -13.90
N VAL A 279 2.49 -14.00 -13.77
CA VAL A 279 3.02 -12.72 -14.25
C VAL A 279 2.81 -12.57 -15.76
N ARG A 280 2.93 -13.66 -16.53
CA ARG A 280 2.69 -13.64 -17.98
C ARG A 280 1.22 -13.46 -18.34
N GLN A 281 0.29 -14.09 -17.62
CA GLN A 281 -1.14 -13.87 -17.84
C GLN A 281 -1.53 -12.44 -17.48
N VAL A 282 -0.98 -11.88 -16.40
CA VAL A 282 -1.16 -10.47 -16.02
C VAL A 282 -0.68 -9.53 -17.12
N LEU A 283 0.48 -9.78 -17.74
CA LEU A 283 0.97 -8.99 -18.88
C LEU A 283 0.07 -9.07 -20.13
N ARG A 284 -0.70 -10.15 -20.30
CA ARG A 284 -1.73 -10.25 -21.38
C ARG A 284 -2.97 -9.46 -21.02
N ASP A 285 -3.52 -9.70 -19.83
CA ASP A 285 -4.84 -9.19 -19.44
C ASP A 285 -4.79 -7.72 -18.99
N MET A 286 -3.61 -7.20 -18.63
CA MET A 286 -3.41 -5.76 -18.44
C MET A 286 -3.59 -4.95 -19.74
N VAL A 287 -3.34 -5.52 -20.92
CA VAL A 287 -3.36 -4.74 -22.19
C VAL A 287 -4.74 -4.13 -22.49
N PRO A 288 -5.86 -4.88 -22.48
CA PRO A 288 -7.19 -4.29 -22.67
C PRO A 288 -7.62 -3.37 -21.52
N VAL A 289 -7.12 -3.57 -20.29
CA VAL A 289 -7.40 -2.69 -19.14
C VAL A 289 -6.66 -1.36 -19.28
N PHE A 290 -5.34 -1.40 -19.51
CA PHE A 290 -4.49 -0.23 -19.74
C PHE A 290 -4.98 0.61 -20.93
N ALA A 291 -5.38 -0.03 -22.04
CA ALA A 291 -5.93 0.69 -23.19
C ALA A 291 -7.21 1.49 -22.84
N GLN A 292 -8.10 0.94 -22.01
CA GLN A 292 -9.31 1.63 -21.55
C GLN A 292 -8.97 2.79 -20.60
N VAL A 293 -8.02 2.61 -19.67
CA VAL A 293 -7.59 3.68 -18.75
C VAL A 293 -6.85 4.80 -19.50
N ALA A 294 -6.01 4.45 -20.47
CA ALA A 294 -5.31 5.41 -21.34
C ALA A 294 -6.29 6.27 -22.16
N LEU A 295 -7.40 5.69 -22.65
CA LEU A 295 -8.50 6.44 -23.25
C LEU A 295 -9.20 7.34 -22.22
N GLN A 296 -9.51 6.81 -21.02
CA GLN A 296 -10.20 7.55 -19.96
C GLN A 296 -9.45 8.81 -19.52
N ILE A 297 -8.13 8.71 -19.34
CA ILE A 297 -7.30 9.85 -18.93
C ILE A 297 -6.88 10.78 -20.07
N ALA A 298 -7.25 10.45 -21.32
CA ALA A 298 -6.73 11.08 -22.54
C ALA A 298 -5.18 11.13 -22.54
N LEU A 299 -4.55 9.94 -22.52
CA LEU A 299 -3.10 9.81 -22.64
C LEU A 299 -2.68 10.09 -24.09
N GLU A 300 -2.21 11.31 -24.34
CA GLU A 300 -1.93 11.82 -25.69
C GLU A 300 -0.84 11.03 -26.42
N SER A 301 -1.07 10.77 -27.71
CA SER A 301 -0.08 10.28 -28.67
C SER A 301 0.17 11.34 -29.75
N ASP A 302 1.17 12.21 -29.54
CA ASP A 302 1.47 13.37 -30.40
C ASP A 302 2.11 13.01 -31.76
N GLY A 303 2.08 11.74 -32.15
CA GLY A 303 2.67 11.22 -33.37
C GLY A 303 4.21 11.12 -33.37
N LYS A 304 4.91 11.63 -32.35
CA LYS A 304 6.37 11.43 -32.25
C LYS A 304 6.67 9.95 -31.96
N LYS A 305 7.63 9.39 -32.69
CA LYS A 305 8.07 8.00 -32.49
C LYS A 305 8.87 7.87 -31.19
N LEU A 306 8.17 7.64 -30.08
CA LEU A 306 8.78 7.29 -28.81
C LEU A 306 9.42 5.90 -28.90
N ASN A 307 10.73 5.86 -29.19
CA ASN A 307 11.51 4.66 -28.96
C ASN A 307 11.66 4.49 -27.43
N LEU A 308 10.83 3.61 -26.86
CA LEU A 308 10.72 3.34 -25.43
C LEU A 308 12.09 3.07 -24.82
N GLN A 309 12.83 2.12 -25.39
CA GLN A 309 14.15 1.70 -24.90
C GLN A 309 15.14 2.86 -24.80
N THR A 310 15.26 3.70 -25.82
CA THR A 310 16.21 4.83 -25.79
C THR A 310 15.78 5.96 -24.85
N THR A 311 14.48 6.11 -24.58
CA THR A 311 13.93 7.20 -23.76
C THR A 311 13.86 6.83 -22.28
N LEU A 312 13.53 5.57 -21.97
CA LEU A 312 13.29 5.08 -20.60
C LEU A 312 14.45 4.30 -19.97
N LYS A 313 15.48 3.89 -20.73
CA LYS A 313 16.69 3.22 -20.19
C LYS A 313 17.41 3.94 -19.03
N ASN A 314 17.22 5.26 -18.92
CA ASN A 314 17.83 6.14 -17.91
C ASN A 314 16.83 6.52 -16.80
N ARG A 315 15.63 5.92 -16.79
CA ARG A 315 14.64 6.10 -15.72
C ARG A 315 14.87 5.04 -14.65
N GLU A 316 14.85 5.44 -13.40
CA GLU A 316 14.97 4.50 -12.27
C GLU A 316 13.72 3.60 -12.17
N PRO A 317 13.88 2.34 -11.73
CA PRO A 317 12.78 1.49 -11.29
C PRO A 317 12.01 2.10 -10.12
N ILE A 318 10.71 1.81 -10.05
CA ILE A 318 9.85 2.21 -8.94
C ILE A 318 10.15 1.39 -7.68
N VAL A 319 10.07 2.01 -6.49
CA VAL A 319 10.28 1.28 -5.24
C VAL A 319 9.08 0.40 -4.94
N THR A 320 9.29 -0.91 -4.75
CA THR A 320 8.23 -1.78 -4.21
C THR A 320 8.08 -1.52 -2.72
N VAL A 321 6.84 -1.36 -2.25
CA VAL A 321 6.52 -1.23 -0.83
C VAL A 321 5.74 -2.47 -0.39
N GLN A 322 6.15 -3.07 0.73
CA GLN A 322 5.52 -4.24 1.34
C GLN A 322 5.27 -3.93 2.82
N GLN A 323 4.16 -4.39 3.40
CA GLN A 323 4.02 -4.46 4.87
C GLN A 323 5.12 -5.33 5.46
N ASP A 324 5.64 -4.96 6.63
CA ASP A 324 6.76 -5.63 7.30
C ASP A 324 6.44 -7.07 7.76
N ILE A 325 7.48 -7.86 8.00
CA ILE A 325 7.34 -9.27 8.43
C ILE A 325 6.54 -9.46 9.73
N ASN A 326 6.52 -8.50 10.67
CA ASN A 326 5.72 -8.61 11.90
C ASN A 326 4.24 -8.27 11.67
N TRP A 327 3.85 -7.73 10.51
CA TRP A 327 2.44 -7.47 10.22
C TRP A 327 1.61 -8.76 10.31
N GLN A 328 2.19 -9.89 9.92
CA GLN A 328 1.57 -11.20 10.04
C GLN A 328 2.20 -12.06 11.14
N ASN A 329 1.40 -12.93 11.74
CA ASN A 329 1.79 -13.91 12.75
C ASN A 329 1.56 -15.35 12.24
N ASN A 330 1.78 -16.34 13.10
CA ASN A 330 1.58 -17.78 12.82
C ASN A 330 2.39 -18.36 11.65
N ASN A 331 3.70 -18.04 11.59
CA ASN A 331 4.64 -18.42 10.53
C ASN A 331 4.30 -17.79 9.16
N PRO A 332 4.43 -16.46 9.02
CA PRO A 332 4.11 -15.73 7.80
C PRO A 332 5.16 -15.94 6.69
N PRO A 333 4.83 -15.61 5.43
CA PRO A 333 5.83 -15.41 4.37
C PRO A 333 6.68 -14.17 4.68
N ASN A 334 7.98 -14.21 4.37
CA ASN A 334 8.83 -13.02 4.47
C ASN A 334 8.70 -12.16 3.19
N PRO A 335 8.25 -10.88 3.26
CA PRO A 335 8.22 -9.99 2.11
C PRO A 335 9.61 -9.72 1.51
N ALA A 336 10.70 -9.96 2.24
CA ALA A 336 12.05 -9.88 1.71
C ALA A 336 12.37 -10.95 0.65
N ASP A 337 11.71 -12.11 0.70
CA ASP A 337 11.84 -13.15 -0.35
C ASP A 337 11.29 -12.69 -1.72
N ALA A 338 10.52 -11.59 -1.76
CA ALA A 338 10.01 -11.00 -2.99
C ALA A 338 10.97 -9.98 -3.62
N LYS A 339 12.01 -9.54 -2.90
CA LYS A 339 12.83 -8.37 -3.25
C LYS A 339 13.63 -8.57 -4.54
N ILE A 340 13.24 -7.82 -5.58
CA ILE A 340 13.97 -7.65 -6.83
C ILE A 340 13.95 -6.16 -7.15
N GLY A 341 15.10 -5.56 -7.47
CA GLY A 341 15.24 -4.11 -7.58
C GLY A 341 15.07 -3.38 -6.23
N PRO A 342 14.74 -2.08 -6.24
CA PRO A 342 14.56 -1.29 -5.02
C PRO A 342 13.27 -1.67 -4.29
N GLN A 343 13.38 -1.97 -2.99
CA GLN A 343 12.27 -2.31 -2.10
C GLN A 343 12.48 -1.69 -0.71
N ILE A 344 11.39 -1.16 -0.15
CA ILE A 344 11.26 -0.60 1.20
C ILE A 344 10.11 -1.31 1.94
N TYR A 345 10.15 -1.35 3.27
CA TYR A 345 9.16 -2.03 4.10
C TYR A 345 8.38 -1.01 4.92
N ASP A 346 7.06 -1.16 4.94
CA ASP A 346 6.12 -0.32 5.66
C ASP A 346 5.77 -0.94 7.02
N ASN A 347 5.73 -0.10 8.04
CA ASN A 347 5.47 -0.46 9.42
C ASN A 347 4.35 0.42 9.98
N HIS A 348 3.26 -0.18 10.43
CA HIS A 348 2.23 0.56 11.15
C HIS A 348 2.41 0.36 12.66
N LEU A 349 2.30 1.45 13.43
CA LEU A 349 2.35 1.39 14.90
C LEU A 349 1.41 2.42 15.54
N TYR A 350 0.25 1.93 16.00
CA TYR A 350 -0.74 2.69 16.73
C TYR A 350 -0.80 2.26 18.20
N TYR A 351 -0.86 3.23 19.11
CA TYR A 351 -1.07 2.99 20.54
C TYR A 351 -2.55 3.10 20.95
N SER A 352 -3.46 3.39 20.02
CA SER A 352 -4.89 3.64 20.29
C SER A 352 -5.77 2.40 20.42
N PHE A 353 -5.23 1.21 20.14
CA PHE A 353 -5.99 -0.04 20.07
C PHE A 353 -5.58 -1.07 21.15
N GLY A 354 -4.74 -0.64 22.11
CA GLY A 354 -4.22 -1.48 23.18
C GLY A 354 -2.96 -2.25 22.81
N TRP A 355 -2.62 -3.25 23.63
CA TRP A 355 -1.59 -4.29 23.44
C TRP A 355 -0.12 -3.86 23.29
N VAL A 356 0.19 -2.63 22.86
CA VAL A 356 1.55 -2.11 22.69
C VAL A 356 2.18 -1.71 24.04
N ALA A 357 1.44 -1.01 24.90
CA ALA A 357 1.88 -0.57 26.23
C ALA A 357 0.66 -0.29 27.12
N ASP A 358 0.85 -0.25 28.45
CA ASP A 358 -0.20 0.23 29.36
C ASP A 358 -0.63 1.66 29.01
N ALA A 359 -1.94 1.93 29.07
CA ALA A 359 -2.55 3.22 28.70
C ALA A 359 -2.22 4.36 29.69
N ASN A 360 -0.96 4.81 29.71
CA ASN A 360 -0.48 5.97 30.47
C ASN A 360 0.78 6.60 29.85
N GLU A 361 1.05 7.86 30.23
CA GLU A 361 2.16 8.66 29.68
C GLU A 361 3.55 8.03 29.85
N GLU A 362 3.81 7.37 30.99
CA GLU A 362 5.14 6.81 31.29
C GLU A 362 5.40 5.52 30.50
N ALA A 363 4.43 4.62 30.41
CA ALA A 363 4.55 3.36 29.68
C ALA A 363 4.67 3.60 28.16
N TYR A 364 3.88 4.51 27.60
CA TYR A 364 3.97 4.89 26.18
C TYR A 364 5.38 5.43 25.84
N LEU A 365 5.90 6.38 26.64
CA LEU A 365 7.24 6.95 26.44
C LEU A 365 8.36 5.93 26.65
N LYS A 366 8.27 5.07 27.68
CA LYS A 366 9.22 3.96 27.87
C LYS A 366 9.23 3.00 26.68
N HIS A 367 8.07 2.60 26.17
CA HIS A 367 8.00 1.69 25.02
C HIS A 367 8.61 2.35 23.77
N VAL A 368 8.16 3.54 23.38
CA VAL A 368 8.59 4.14 22.11
C VAL A 368 10.08 4.47 22.10
N CYS A 369 10.62 5.00 23.19
CA CYS A 369 12.02 5.44 23.24
C CYS A 369 13.02 4.27 23.27
N ASN A 370 12.56 3.05 23.62
CA ASN A 370 13.35 1.82 23.57
C ASN A 370 12.92 0.89 22.41
N LEU A 371 12.12 1.38 21.45
CA LEU A 371 11.63 0.58 20.32
C LEU A 371 12.78 0.08 19.44
N ASP A 372 12.81 -1.23 19.23
CA ASP A 372 13.85 -2.00 18.54
C ASP A 372 13.34 -2.70 17.26
N ARG A 373 12.16 -2.28 16.76
CA ARG A 373 11.48 -2.90 15.60
C ARG A 373 12.30 -2.74 14.31
N ILE A 374 12.91 -1.57 14.07
CA ILE A 374 13.84 -1.34 12.94
C ILE A 374 15.00 -2.36 12.97
N GLU A 375 15.60 -2.53 14.14
CA GLU A 375 16.77 -3.38 14.32
C GLU A 375 16.43 -4.88 14.17
N LYS A 376 15.23 -5.30 14.61
CA LYS A 376 14.67 -6.65 14.38
C LYS A 376 14.33 -6.90 12.91
N ASP A 377 13.67 -5.94 12.26
CA ASP A 377 13.20 -6.06 10.90
C ASP A 377 14.38 -6.14 9.93
N ALA A 378 15.40 -5.30 10.13
CA ALA A 378 16.67 -5.39 9.40
C ALA A 378 17.35 -6.76 9.54
N ALA A 379 17.33 -7.38 10.74
CA ALA A 379 17.87 -8.72 10.95
C ALA A 379 17.07 -9.83 10.22
N LEU A 380 15.84 -9.55 9.81
CA LEU A 380 14.97 -10.41 8.99
C LEU A 380 14.94 -9.97 7.51
N GLY A 381 15.87 -9.12 7.07
CA GLY A 381 15.99 -8.60 5.70
C GLY A 381 14.97 -7.50 5.35
N ASN A 382 14.15 -7.06 6.30
CA ASN A 382 13.12 -6.04 6.15
C ASN A 382 13.73 -4.64 6.38
N SER A 383 14.69 -4.26 5.54
CA SER A 383 15.31 -2.92 5.54
C SER A 383 15.56 -2.42 4.10
N PRO A 384 15.44 -1.10 3.83
CA PRO A 384 15.02 -0.03 4.75
C PRO A 384 13.55 -0.12 5.21
N LEU A 385 13.29 0.23 6.47
CA LEU A 385 11.97 0.30 7.10
C LEU A 385 11.54 1.77 7.28
N PHE A 386 10.26 2.09 7.03
CA PHE A 386 9.64 3.35 7.42
C PHE A 386 8.31 3.09 8.14
N PHE A 387 7.90 4.01 9.01
CA PHE A 387 6.61 3.94 9.70
C PHE A 387 5.55 4.65 8.86
N GLY A 388 4.93 3.95 7.90
CA GLY A 388 3.96 4.55 6.96
C GLY A 388 2.61 4.91 7.57
N GLU A 389 2.28 4.35 8.75
CA GLU A 389 1.16 4.80 9.55
C GLU A 389 1.47 4.84 11.05
N TRP A 390 1.17 5.99 11.66
CA TRP A 390 1.19 6.23 13.10
C TRP A 390 0.41 7.51 13.40
N ALA A 391 -0.04 7.66 14.65
CA ALA A 391 -0.72 8.86 15.13
C ALA A 391 -0.28 9.21 16.55
N ILE A 392 -0.62 10.43 17.02
CA ILE A 392 -0.39 10.83 18.43
C ILE A 392 -1.58 10.51 19.33
N SER A 393 -2.51 9.67 18.87
CA SER A 393 -3.72 9.27 19.56
C SER A 393 -3.46 8.25 20.68
N THR A 394 -4.17 8.43 21.81
CA THR A 394 -3.95 7.69 23.06
C THR A 394 -5.25 7.10 23.63
N GLU A 395 -5.17 5.93 24.29
CA GLU A 395 -6.30 5.31 25.00
C GLU A 395 -6.72 6.04 26.30
N PHE A 396 -5.92 7.01 26.75
CA PHE A 396 -6.15 7.84 27.91
C PHE A 396 -6.36 9.31 27.51
N PRO A 397 -6.96 10.18 28.36
CA PRO A 397 -7.17 11.60 28.05
C PRO A 397 -5.86 12.40 28.14
N ALA A 398 -5.00 12.27 27.12
CA ALA A 398 -3.73 12.96 27.01
C ALA A 398 -3.86 14.49 27.00
N THR A 399 -2.95 15.19 27.70
CA THR A 399 -2.85 16.66 27.70
C THR A 399 -2.16 17.20 26.44
N ASP A 400 -2.38 18.46 26.08
CA ASP A 400 -1.68 19.11 24.94
C ASP A 400 -0.15 19.13 25.15
N ALA A 401 0.30 19.24 26.41
CA ALA A 401 1.71 19.16 26.77
C ALA A 401 2.27 17.73 26.57
N PHE A 402 1.52 16.69 26.94
CA PHE A 402 1.91 15.32 26.62
C PHE A 402 1.91 15.06 25.12
N LEU A 403 0.88 15.47 24.37
CA LEU A 403 0.82 15.24 22.91
C LEU A 403 2.02 15.85 22.17
N LYS A 404 2.49 17.03 22.57
CA LYS A 404 3.73 17.64 22.05
C LYS A 404 4.97 16.77 22.33
N LYS A 405 5.09 16.25 23.55
CA LYS A 405 6.18 15.35 23.96
C LYS A 405 6.11 14.00 23.23
N TRP A 406 4.90 13.47 23.07
CA TRP A 406 4.59 12.21 22.43
C TRP A 406 4.88 12.22 20.93
N ALA A 407 4.57 13.34 20.26
CA ALA A 407 4.95 13.59 18.87
C ALA A 407 6.45 13.45 18.64
N ASP A 408 7.29 14.08 19.47
CA ASP A 408 8.74 14.02 19.32
C ASP A 408 9.33 12.66 19.71
N ALA A 409 8.80 12.00 20.74
CA ALA A 409 9.24 10.66 21.14
C ALA A 409 8.96 9.60 20.07
N GLN A 410 7.81 9.68 19.39
CA GLN A 410 7.50 8.85 18.22
C GLN A 410 8.44 9.18 17.04
N LYS A 411 8.57 10.47 16.66
CA LYS A 411 9.51 10.91 15.61
C LYS A 411 10.97 10.55 15.89
N TYR A 412 11.39 10.40 17.15
CA TYR A 412 12.75 10.03 17.53
C TYR A 412 13.04 8.58 17.07
N SER A 413 12.18 7.64 17.46
CA SER A 413 12.36 6.23 17.10
C SER A 413 12.03 5.93 15.65
N TYR A 414 10.96 6.52 15.10
CA TYR A 414 10.58 6.29 13.69
C TYR A 414 11.55 6.99 12.71
N GLY A 415 12.27 8.01 13.17
CA GLY A 415 13.30 8.72 12.38
C GLY A 415 14.63 7.97 12.24
N LYS A 416 14.83 6.83 12.91
CA LYS A 416 16.11 6.08 12.90
C LYS A 416 16.49 5.56 11.49
N ASP A 417 15.61 4.79 10.82
CA ASP A 417 15.82 4.25 9.47
C ASP A 417 15.18 5.16 8.39
N ALA A 418 14.38 4.68 7.44
CA ALA A 418 13.96 5.50 6.30
C ALA A 418 12.99 6.62 6.65
N GLY A 419 12.32 6.59 7.82
CA GLY A 419 11.52 7.70 8.34
C GLY A 419 10.07 7.31 8.61
N TRP A 420 9.15 8.25 8.40
CA TRP A 420 7.77 8.11 8.85
C TRP A 420 6.76 8.90 8.03
N MET A 421 5.51 8.46 8.06
CA MET A 421 4.36 9.12 7.44
C MET A 421 3.18 9.12 8.42
N PHE A 422 2.73 10.32 8.81
CA PHE A 422 1.69 10.46 9.82
C PHE A 422 0.30 10.16 9.26
N TRP A 423 -0.51 9.38 9.98
CA TRP A 423 -1.93 9.19 9.69
C TRP A 423 -2.78 10.16 10.53
N ASN A 424 -3.39 11.21 9.96
CA ASN A 424 -3.52 11.60 8.56
C ASN A 424 -3.13 13.07 8.36
N PHE A 425 -3.02 13.56 7.11
CA PHE A 425 -2.83 15.00 6.88
C PHE A 425 -3.94 15.84 7.54
N LYS A 426 -5.19 15.46 7.30
CA LYS A 426 -6.41 16.17 7.71
C LYS A 426 -7.46 15.20 8.22
N ILE A 427 -8.24 15.68 9.17
CA ILE A 427 -9.46 15.09 9.72
C ILE A 427 -10.46 16.24 9.81
N GLU A 428 -11.75 15.95 9.69
CA GLU A 428 -12.81 16.94 9.80
C GLU A 428 -12.81 17.61 11.19
N VAL A 429 -13.13 18.91 11.20
CA VAL A 429 -13.33 19.68 12.43
C VAL A 429 -14.81 20.07 12.52
N SER A 430 -15.61 19.16 13.09
CA SER A 430 -17.05 19.32 13.32
C SER A 430 -17.42 18.88 14.74
N GLU A 431 -18.69 19.11 15.13
CA GLU A 431 -19.25 18.54 16.36
C GLU A 431 -19.24 17.00 16.33
N LYS A 432 -19.56 16.39 15.17
CA LYS A 432 -19.54 14.92 14.98
C LYS A 432 -18.14 14.34 15.09
N ALA A 433 -17.12 15.07 14.63
CA ALA A 433 -15.73 14.67 14.76
C ALA A 433 -15.23 14.70 16.21
N ASN A 434 -15.94 15.34 17.14
CA ASN A 434 -15.71 15.31 18.59
C ASN A 434 -14.23 15.51 19.00
N GLY A 435 -13.53 16.41 18.31
CA GLY A 435 -12.12 16.72 18.57
C GLY A 435 -11.10 15.69 18.06
N THR A 436 -11.50 14.65 17.31
CA THR A 436 -10.61 13.61 16.73
C THR A 436 -9.41 14.21 15.99
N ALA A 437 -9.60 15.30 15.26
CA ALA A 437 -8.53 16.02 14.56
C ALA A 437 -7.36 16.47 15.47
N ARG A 438 -7.58 16.69 16.77
CA ARG A 438 -6.52 17.03 17.74
C ARG A 438 -5.41 15.97 17.80
N GLN A 439 -5.73 14.70 17.53
CA GLN A 439 -4.76 13.60 17.64
C GLN A 439 -4.49 12.87 16.32
N TRP A 440 -5.38 13.04 15.33
CA TRP A 440 -5.33 12.32 14.04
C TRP A 440 -5.11 13.24 12.83
N SER A 441 -4.98 14.56 12.98
CA SER A 441 -4.58 15.46 11.89
C SER A 441 -3.20 16.07 12.14
N TYR A 442 -2.27 15.82 11.22
CA TYR A 442 -0.95 16.44 11.21
C TYR A 442 -1.02 17.97 11.13
N LEU A 443 -1.89 18.50 10.24
CA LEU A 443 -2.07 19.93 10.06
C LEU A 443 -2.68 20.62 11.30
N GLU A 444 -3.50 19.92 12.08
CA GLU A 444 -3.99 20.44 13.37
C GLU A 444 -2.91 20.34 14.47
N GLY A 445 -2.13 19.25 14.51
CA GLY A 445 -0.99 19.11 15.40
C GLY A 445 0.11 20.15 15.17
N LEU A 446 0.32 20.59 13.93
CA LEU A 446 1.20 21.72 13.59
C LEU A 446 0.69 23.04 14.18
N LYS A 447 -0.59 23.39 13.97
CA LYS A 447 -1.19 24.61 14.53
C LYS A 447 -1.12 24.65 16.06
N ARG A 448 -1.20 23.49 16.72
CA ARG A 448 -1.08 23.32 18.18
C ARG A 448 0.38 23.28 18.67
N GLY A 449 1.35 23.32 17.76
CA GLY A 449 2.77 23.22 18.08
C GLY A 449 3.17 21.88 18.67
N TYR A 450 2.45 20.79 18.38
CA TYR A 450 2.91 19.43 18.68
C TYR A 450 4.04 19.05 17.72
N PHE A 451 3.89 19.40 16.44
CA PHE A 451 4.91 19.23 15.41
C PHE A 451 5.66 20.54 15.13
N THR A 452 6.91 20.40 14.70
CA THR A 452 7.79 21.49 14.25
C THR A 452 7.57 21.78 12.76
N GLN A 453 7.73 23.04 12.35
CA GLN A 453 7.59 23.46 10.94
C GLN A 453 8.59 22.78 9.99
N ASP A 454 9.78 22.46 10.50
CA ASP A 454 10.71 21.52 9.88
C ASP A 454 10.48 20.14 10.54
N PRO A 455 9.99 19.13 9.79
CA PRO A 455 9.66 17.83 10.36
C PRO A 455 10.89 17.01 10.77
N SER A 456 12.09 17.40 10.31
CA SER A 456 13.37 16.81 10.71
C SER A 456 13.84 17.25 12.12
N LYS A 457 13.17 18.23 12.73
CA LYS A 457 13.50 18.77 14.06
C LYS A 457 12.57 18.22 15.13
N TYR A 458 12.92 18.48 16.38
CA TYR A 458 12.13 18.16 17.57
C TYR A 458 11.88 19.44 18.35
N ASN A 459 10.78 19.53 19.10
CA ASN A 459 10.59 20.58 20.09
C ASN A 459 11.49 20.33 21.31
N ASP A 460 11.64 19.06 21.71
CA ASP A 460 12.64 18.60 22.67
C ASP A 460 13.47 17.46 22.04
N PRO A 461 14.72 17.71 21.60
CA PRO A 461 15.59 16.66 21.05
C PRO A 461 16.09 15.67 22.11
N ASN A 462 15.90 15.95 23.40
CA ASN A 462 16.29 15.07 24.51
C ASN A 462 15.11 14.28 25.07
N VAL A 463 13.92 14.33 24.43
CA VAL A 463 12.66 13.78 24.96
C VAL A 463 12.74 12.32 25.42
N CYS A 464 13.57 11.50 24.77
CA CYS A 464 13.78 10.10 25.10
C CYS A 464 14.91 9.81 26.11
N VAL A 465 15.76 10.79 26.43
CA VAL A 465 16.88 10.63 27.39
C VAL A 465 16.42 10.14 28.78
N PRO A 466 15.28 10.60 29.34
CA PRO A 466 14.79 10.06 30.63
C PRO A 466 14.22 8.64 30.56
N TYR A 467 14.03 8.07 29.37
CA TYR A 467 13.30 6.82 29.14
C TYR A 467 14.18 5.68 28.62
N ILE A 468 15.34 6.00 28.04
CA ILE A 468 16.35 5.01 27.64
C ILE A 468 17.17 4.61 28.88
N ASN A 469 17.24 3.31 29.16
CA ASN A 469 17.89 2.78 30.36
C ASN A 469 19.39 3.14 30.40
N GLY A 470 19.82 3.84 31.46
CA GLY A 470 21.23 4.10 31.76
C GLY A 470 21.53 5.49 32.32
N GLY A 471 20.67 6.49 32.06
CA GLY A 471 20.71 7.82 32.70
C GLY A 471 21.98 8.67 32.45
N ASN A 472 22.92 8.21 31.62
CA ASN A 472 24.21 8.87 31.39
C ASN A 472 24.72 8.67 29.94
N GLY A 473 23.80 8.45 29.00
CA GLY A 473 24.12 8.33 27.57
C GLY A 473 24.31 9.70 26.93
N THR A 474 25.54 10.04 26.56
CA THR A 474 25.81 11.26 25.78
C THR A 474 25.17 11.17 24.40
N VAL A 475 24.41 12.19 24.03
CA VAL A 475 23.78 12.33 22.71
C VAL A 475 24.82 12.17 21.59
N PRO A 476 24.50 11.45 20.48
CA PRO A 476 25.28 11.53 19.25
C PRO A 476 25.22 12.97 18.73
N THR A 477 26.22 13.79 19.08
CA THR A 477 26.35 15.14 18.54
C THR A 477 26.38 15.07 17.02
N ASN A 478 25.60 15.90 16.33
CA ASN A 478 25.59 15.95 14.86
C ASN A 478 27.03 16.08 14.33
N SER A 479 27.56 14.97 13.81
CA SER A 479 28.78 14.99 13.01
C SER A 479 28.44 15.72 11.72
N THR A 480 28.71 17.02 11.69
CA THR A 480 28.83 17.79 10.46
C THR A 480 30.04 17.23 9.70
N SER A 481 29.80 16.17 8.92
CA SER A 481 30.75 15.66 7.93
C SER A 481 31.13 16.83 7.03
N GLY A 482 32.36 17.31 7.20
CA GLY A 482 32.76 18.63 6.72
C GLY A 482 32.62 18.74 5.21
N VAL A 483 31.73 19.62 4.74
CA VAL A 483 31.72 20.05 3.34
C VAL A 483 33.05 20.77 3.08
N PRO A 484 33.91 20.29 2.16
CA PRO A 484 35.12 21.01 1.81
C PRO A 484 34.72 22.34 1.17
N THR A 485 35.03 23.45 1.82
CA THR A 485 34.79 24.78 1.24
C THR A 485 35.80 25.00 0.11
N PRO A 486 35.38 25.36 -1.11
CA PRO A 486 36.29 25.49 -2.23
C PRO A 486 37.27 26.65 -2.02
N THR A 487 38.57 26.34 -2.08
CA THR A 487 39.63 27.35 -2.16
C THR A 487 39.86 27.71 -3.62
N ASP A 488 39.78 29.01 -3.94
CA ASP A 488 39.93 29.53 -5.29
C ASP A 488 41.40 29.84 -5.61
N THR A 489 41.99 29.11 -6.56
CA THR A 489 43.27 29.45 -7.22
C THR A 489 43.34 28.92 -8.65
N THR A 490 42.92 29.77 -9.60
CA THR A 490 43.51 29.97 -10.95
C THR A 490 44.55 28.96 -11.50
N THR A 491 44.19 28.22 -12.57
CA THR A 491 44.91 27.93 -13.86
C THR A 491 46.42 27.58 -13.93
N PRO A 492 46.93 26.89 -15.00
CA PRO A 492 46.27 26.31 -16.19
C PRO A 492 46.66 24.82 -16.50
N LEU A 493 46.21 24.32 -17.67
CA LEU A 493 46.57 23.03 -18.29
C LEU A 493 48.05 22.98 -18.77
N PRO A 494 48.66 21.78 -19.01
CA PRO A 494 48.76 21.32 -20.41
C PRO A 494 48.84 19.77 -20.69
N THR A 495 48.25 19.38 -21.83
CA THR A 495 48.66 18.38 -22.87
C THR A 495 49.30 17.00 -22.58
N ASP A 496 48.73 15.98 -23.24
CA ASP A 496 49.32 14.81 -23.96
C ASP A 496 50.35 13.84 -23.34
N GLY A 497 50.12 12.54 -23.58
CA GLY A 497 51.10 11.45 -23.38
C GLY A 497 50.52 10.05 -23.64
N THR A 498 51.07 9.31 -24.62
CA THR A 498 50.60 7.98 -25.06
C THR A 498 51.44 6.81 -24.51
N ALA A 499 50.81 5.65 -24.24
CA ALA A 499 51.23 4.28 -24.68
C ALA A 499 50.94 3.13 -23.68
N THR A 500 50.60 1.96 -24.23
CA THR A 500 50.60 0.60 -23.64
C THR A 500 51.91 -0.14 -24.02
N PRO A 501 52.23 -1.41 -23.59
CA PRO A 501 51.43 -2.42 -22.87
C PRO A 501 52.12 -3.05 -21.63
N ALA A 502 51.54 -4.16 -21.10
CA ALA A 502 52.03 -4.96 -19.97
C ALA A 502 53.14 -5.98 -20.36
N PRO A 503 53.71 -6.71 -19.37
CA PRO A 503 53.64 -8.19 -19.46
C PRO A 503 53.50 -8.98 -18.13
N THR A 504 52.78 -10.12 -18.23
CA THR A 504 52.94 -11.45 -17.55
C THR A 504 53.46 -11.61 -16.10
N GLY A 505 52.75 -12.43 -15.31
CA GLY A 505 53.29 -13.13 -14.12
C GLY A 505 52.32 -14.14 -13.48
N THR A 506 52.66 -15.45 -13.51
CA THR A 506 51.95 -16.58 -12.84
C THR A 506 52.68 -16.97 -11.53
N THR A 507 52.28 -17.89 -10.62
CA THR A 507 51.36 -19.07 -10.63
C THR A 507 51.03 -19.53 -9.16
N THR A 508 50.41 -20.71 -8.97
CA THR A 508 50.36 -21.63 -7.78
C THR A 508 49.31 -21.46 -6.66
N ASP A 509 48.09 -21.99 -6.89
CA ASP A 509 47.59 -23.32 -6.45
C ASP A 509 47.62 -23.81 -4.97
N THR A 510 46.39 -24.02 -4.42
CA THR A 510 45.90 -25.14 -3.55
C THR A 510 46.56 -25.48 -2.19
N PRO A 511 45.96 -26.35 -1.32
CA PRO A 511 44.67 -27.07 -1.40
C PRO A 511 43.69 -26.86 -0.21
N ALA A 512 42.48 -27.40 -0.35
CA ALA A 512 41.55 -27.69 0.75
C ALA A 512 41.67 -29.16 1.22
N PRO A 513 41.31 -29.49 2.48
CA PRO A 513 41.27 -30.87 2.97
C PRO A 513 39.91 -31.56 2.75
N THR A 514 39.94 -32.85 2.47
CA THR A 514 38.80 -33.78 2.54
C THR A 514 39.27 -35.14 3.09
N THR A 515 38.30 -36.04 3.34
CA THR A 515 38.42 -37.40 3.90
C THR A 515 38.60 -37.49 5.43
N ASP A 516 38.19 -38.57 6.12
CA ASP A 516 37.67 -39.86 5.61
C ASP A 516 36.51 -40.48 6.43
N THR A 517 36.02 -41.60 5.91
CA THR A 517 34.88 -42.47 6.26
C THR A 517 35.04 -43.32 7.52
N ALA A 518 33.92 -43.88 8.03
CA ALA A 518 33.78 -45.33 8.33
C ALA A 518 32.36 -45.78 8.80
N THR A 519 31.62 -46.45 7.90
CA THR A 519 30.82 -47.70 8.08
C THR A 519 29.89 -47.97 9.30
N GLY A 520 28.66 -48.42 9.03
CA GLY A 520 27.72 -48.99 10.02
C GLY A 520 26.48 -49.70 9.44
N THR A 521 26.65 -50.89 8.85
CA THR A 521 25.60 -51.82 8.35
C THR A 521 24.70 -52.41 9.46
N ALA A 522 23.44 -52.86 9.25
CA ALA A 522 22.52 -52.87 8.09
C ALA A 522 21.03 -52.88 8.63
N THR A 523 19.94 -53.49 8.10
CA THR A 523 19.70 -54.56 7.09
C THR A 523 18.23 -54.54 6.56
N THR A 524 17.90 -55.49 5.68
CA THR A 524 16.62 -55.89 5.04
C THR A 524 15.52 -56.38 6.02
N THR A 525 14.23 -56.61 5.67
CA THR A 525 13.50 -56.92 4.42
C THR A 525 12.13 -56.17 4.35
N GLY A 526 11.33 -56.15 3.27
CA GLY A 526 11.44 -56.63 1.88
C GLY A 526 10.05 -56.67 1.18
N GLU A 527 10.02 -56.53 -0.17
CA GLU A 527 9.06 -57.03 -1.20
C GLU A 527 7.52 -57.19 -0.93
N SER A 528 6.59 -57.06 -1.89
CA SER A 528 6.55 -56.58 -3.30
C SER A 528 5.08 -56.57 -3.80
N THR A 529 4.75 -55.82 -4.88
CA THR A 529 3.62 -56.02 -5.86
C THR A 529 2.16 -56.22 -5.33
N ASP A 530 1.10 -55.63 -5.91
CA ASP A 530 0.74 -55.75 -7.33
C ASP A 530 -0.36 -54.76 -7.84
N LYS A 531 -0.68 -54.82 -9.15
CA LYS A 531 -1.77 -54.11 -9.89
C LYS A 531 -2.05 -54.90 -11.22
N PRO A 532 -3.02 -54.61 -12.12
CA PRO A 532 -4.27 -53.80 -12.08
C PRO A 532 -5.56 -54.49 -12.68
N ALA A 533 -6.74 -53.85 -12.56
CA ALA A 533 -7.96 -54.00 -13.41
C ALA A 533 -8.97 -52.85 -13.03
N THR A 534 -9.70 -52.08 -13.86
CA THR A 534 -10.65 -52.29 -15.00
C THR A 534 -11.98 -52.97 -14.62
N SER A 535 -13.19 -52.49 -14.99
CA SER A 535 -13.63 -51.31 -15.79
C SER A 535 -15.19 -51.11 -15.79
N THR A 536 -15.70 -49.92 -16.21
CA THR A 536 -17.03 -49.66 -16.90
C THR A 536 -18.36 -49.95 -16.11
N THR A 537 -19.58 -49.41 -16.39
CA THR A 537 -20.17 -48.44 -17.37
C THR A 537 -21.57 -47.93 -16.92
N GLY A 538 -22.00 -46.73 -17.36
CA GLY A 538 -23.43 -46.30 -17.49
C GLY A 538 -24.16 -45.82 -16.20
N GLY A 539 -25.26 -45.05 -16.23
CA GLY A 539 -26.01 -44.41 -17.34
C GLY A 539 -27.18 -43.51 -16.87
N SER A 540 -27.72 -42.64 -17.74
CA SER A 540 -28.82 -41.64 -17.53
C SER A 540 -30.18 -42.26 -17.10
N THR A 541 -31.19 -41.61 -16.48
CA THR A 541 -31.97 -40.39 -16.90
C THR A 541 -32.81 -39.72 -15.77
N ASP A 542 -33.50 -38.62 -16.11
CA ASP A 542 -34.39 -37.72 -15.34
C ASP A 542 -35.56 -38.32 -14.54
N THR A 543 -36.10 -37.56 -13.56
CA THR A 543 -37.49 -36.98 -13.58
C THR A 543 -37.84 -36.09 -12.36
N LYS A 544 -38.91 -35.27 -12.47
CA LYS A 544 -39.47 -34.36 -11.43
C LYS A 544 -41.01 -34.33 -11.47
N PRO A 545 -41.73 -34.36 -10.33
CA PRO A 545 -42.78 -33.34 -10.00
C PRO A 545 -42.64 -32.81 -8.53
N SER A 546 -43.02 -31.57 -8.15
CA SER A 546 -44.38 -30.98 -7.90
C SER A 546 -45.09 -31.50 -6.61
N ALA A 547 -45.90 -30.74 -5.83
CA ALA A 547 -46.44 -29.36 -5.95
C ALA A 547 -46.94 -28.72 -4.61
N THR A 548 -46.94 -27.39 -4.55
CA THR A 548 -47.89 -26.39 -3.93
C THR A 548 -48.78 -26.64 -2.69
N SER A 549 -48.73 -25.70 -1.74
CA SER A 549 -49.83 -24.93 -1.09
C SER A 549 -49.21 -23.67 -0.40
N THR A 550 -49.71 -22.42 -0.45
CA THR A 550 -51.00 -21.78 -0.04
C THR A 550 -51.27 -21.85 1.48
N ASP A 551 -51.65 -20.79 2.22
CA ASP A 551 -51.99 -19.41 1.82
C ASP A 551 -51.91 -18.36 2.98
N SER A 552 -51.90 -17.06 2.63
CA SER A 552 -52.49 -15.88 3.32
C SER A 552 -52.12 -15.44 4.78
N ALA A 553 -52.21 -14.12 5.01
CA ALA A 553 -52.19 -13.42 6.32
C ALA A 553 -53.55 -12.70 6.57
N PRO A 554 -53.83 -12.08 7.75
CA PRO A 554 -53.44 -10.67 7.98
C PRO A 554 -53.18 -10.26 9.46
N ALA A 555 -53.06 -8.95 9.73
CA ALA A 555 -52.62 -8.29 10.98
C ALA A 555 -53.74 -7.92 11.99
N THR A 556 -53.35 -7.45 13.20
CA THR A 556 -53.94 -6.29 13.92
C THR A 556 -53.12 -5.80 15.14
N ASP A 557 -53.33 -4.51 15.49
CA ASP A 557 -53.21 -3.72 16.75
C ASP A 557 -53.13 -4.42 18.14
N ALA A 558 -52.84 -3.75 19.28
CA ALA A 558 -52.12 -2.49 19.63
C ALA A 558 -52.16 -2.25 21.18
N THR A 559 -51.33 -1.34 21.73
CA THR A 559 -51.38 -0.75 23.10
C THR A 559 -51.17 -1.74 24.30
N THR A 560 -50.80 -1.35 25.54
CA THR A 560 -50.68 -0.04 26.24
C THR A 560 -49.60 -0.06 27.36
N LYS A 561 -49.31 1.12 27.94
CA LYS A 561 -48.89 1.47 29.35
C LYS A 561 -49.10 0.38 30.43
N ALA A 562 -48.42 0.33 31.59
CA ALA A 562 -47.57 1.27 32.37
C ALA A 562 -46.81 0.49 33.49
N ASP A 563 -46.02 1.03 34.44
CA ASP A 563 -44.97 2.11 34.55
C ASP A 563 -44.41 2.03 36.02
N GLU A 564 -43.26 2.67 36.36
CA GLU A 564 -42.66 2.85 37.74
C GLU A 564 -42.16 1.57 38.50
N ASP A 565 -41.16 1.57 39.42
CA ASP A 565 -40.06 2.50 39.79
C ASP A 565 -38.91 1.75 40.56
N SER A 566 -37.75 2.41 40.71
CA SER A 566 -36.75 2.31 41.81
C SER A 566 -35.55 1.31 41.79
N ASP A 567 -34.39 1.93 42.07
CA ASP A 567 -33.13 1.46 42.69
C ASP A 567 -32.13 0.54 41.94
N THR A 568 -30.84 0.66 42.29
CA THR A 568 -29.70 0.13 41.51
C THR A 568 -28.43 -0.17 42.33
N PRO A 569 -27.94 -1.43 42.32
CA PRO A 569 -26.57 -1.75 42.72
C PRO A 569 -25.53 -1.33 41.65
N GLN A 570 -25.14 -0.04 41.61
CA GLN A 570 -24.15 0.48 40.66
C GLN A 570 -22.72 -0.06 40.91
N LYS A 571 -22.43 -1.31 40.55
CA LYS A 571 -21.04 -1.82 40.44
C LYS A 571 -20.79 -2.95 39.42
N LEU A 572 -21.81 -3.72 39.02
CA LEU A 572 -21.64 -4.74 37.96
C LEU A 572 -21.84 -4.21 36.52
N VAL A 573 -22.74 -3.24 36.34
CA VAL A 573 -23.14 -2.72 35.00
C VAL A 573 -21.97 -2.05 34.24
N ARG A 574 -20.92 -1.58 34.94
CA ARG A 574 -19.71 -1.01 34.31
C ARG A 574 -18.77 -2.05 33.68
N ARG A 575 -18.96 -3.36 33.90
CA ARG A 575 -18.29 -4.41 33.09
C ARG A 575 -19.03 -4.65 31.77
N HIS A 576 -20.31 -5.04 31.82
CA HIS A 576 -21.07 -5.37 30.61
C HIS A 576 -21.39 -4.22 29.64
N LYS A 577 -21.18 -2.95 30.01
CA LYS A 577 -21.15 -1.83 29.04
C LYS A 577 -19.78 -1.62 28.36
N ARG A 578 -18.70 -2.24 28.85
CA ARG A 578 -17.39 -2.26 28.18
C ARG A 578 -17.40 -3.31 27.06
N ASP A 579 -17.82 -4.52 27.39
CA ASP A 579 -17.82 -5.71 26.52
C ASP A 579 -18.57 -5.51 25.17
N ARG A 580 -19.54 -4.59 25.11
CA ARG A 580 -20.39 -4.34 23.93
C ARG A 580 -20.09 -3.06 23.14
N ALA A 581 -19.14 -2.25 23.59
CA ALA A 581 -18.58 -1.15 22.79
C ALA A 581 -17.29 -1.56 22.06
N LEU A 582 -16.66 -2.66 22.49
CA LEU A 582 -15.38 -3.16 21.97
C LEU A 582 -15.50 -3.85 20.59
N HIS A 583 -16.62 -4.50 20.30
CA HIS A 583 -16.76 -5.34 19.10
C HIS A 583 -16.76 -4.59 17.75
N SER A 584 -16.93 -3.26 17.74
CA SER A 584 -16.81 -2.44 16.50
C SER A 584 -15.38 -1.97 16.20
N LEU A 585 -14.41 -2.32 17.04
CA LEU A 585 -13.00 -1.90 16.94
C LEU A 585 -12.04 -3.09 17.17
N HIS A 586 -12.48 -4.31 16.84
CA HIS A 586 -11.70 -5.54 17.01
C HIS A 586 -11.29 -6.14 15.66
N ASN A 587 -10.23 -5.56 15.09
CA ASN A 587 -9.28 -6.14 14.14
C ASN A 587 -8.14 -5.12 13.91
N TRP A 588 -7.44 -4.80 15.01
CA TRP A 588 -6.23 -4.00 15.11
C TRP A 588 -5.28 -4.69 16.11
#